data_AF-A0A1F8MAK5-F1
#
_entry.id   AF-A0A1F8MAK5-F1
#
_cell.length_a   1.000
_cell.length_b   1.000
_cell.length_c   1.000
_cell.angle_alpha   90.00
_cell.angle_beta   90.00
_cell.angle_gamma   90.00
#
_symmetry.space_group_name_H-M   'P 1'
#
loop_
_entity.id
_entity.type
_entity.pdbx_description
1 polymer ?
#
loop_
_entity_poly.entity_id
_entity_poly.type
_entity_poly.pdbx_seq_one_letter_code
_entity_poly.pdbx_strand_id
1 'polypeptide(L)'
;MREEIIEAKKDLENLGFEVSTLVYPYYAWNDKVVDYSITANYTCARAGWTQAGVYNLSTDDPRARYHVTAWQISSQNMSRFKFIVGKAGGNSVVCLVYHFISDIGPETTSTPLANFLEQMAYLKNAGFTVIPLPDLFRQ
;
A
#
# COMPACT_ATOMS: atom_id res chain seq x y z
N MET A 1 6.94 -5.84 -19.52
CA MET A 1 6.61 -4.64 -18.70
C MET A 1 5.38 -3.85 -19.15
N ARG A 2 5.33 -3.14 -20.31
CA ARG A 2 4.08 -2.42 -20.70
C ARG A 2 2.90 -3.39 -20.85
N GLU A 3 3.07 -4.37 -21.73
CA GLU A 3 2.05 -5.40 -22.00
C GLU A 3 1.73 -6.17 -20.73
N GLU A 4 2.74 -6.57 -19.97
CA GLU A 4 2.58 -7.24 -18.68
C GLU A 4 1.71 -6.46 -17.68
N ILE A 5 1.89 -5.15 -17.53
CA ILE A 5 1.07 -4.32 -16.62
C ILE A 5 -0.39 -4.23 -17.09
N ILE A 6 -0.60 -4.18 -18.41
CA ILE A 6 -1.92 -4.04 -19.04
C ILE A 6 -2.66 -5.38 -19.06
N GLU A 7 -2.02 -6.44 -19.54
CA GLU A 7 -2.63 -7.76 -19.68
C GLU A 7 -2.84 -8.42 -18.31
N ALA A 8 -1.91 -8.31 -17.35
CA ALA A 8 -2.14 -8.86 -16.01
C ALA A 8 -3.35 -8.23 -15.32
N LYS A 9 -3.57 -6.92 -15.53
CA LYS A 9 -4.78 -6.24 -15.05
C LYS A 9 -6.02 -6.83 -15.70
N LYS A 10 -6.01 -6.90 -17.04
CA LYS A 10 -7.13 -7.38 -17.84
C LYS A 10 -7.49 -8.83 -17.51
N ASP A 11 -6.51 -9.69 -17.28
CA ASP A 11 -6.73 -11.08 -16.89
C ASP A 11 -7.46 -11.19 -15.55
N LEU A 12 -7.04 -10.38 -14.56
CA LEU A 12 -7.72 -10.30 -13.26
C LEU A 12 -9.13 -9.69 -13.38
N GLU A 13 -9.31 -8.67 -14.22
CA GLU A 13 -10.62 -8.06 -14.48
C GLU A 13 -11.56 -9.01 -15.21
N ASN A 14 -11.06 -9.84 -16.14
CA ASN A 14 -11.83 -10.89 -16.79
C ASN A 14 -12.29 -11.98 -15.82
N LEU A 15 -11.57 -12.18 -14.70
CA LEU A 15 -11.98 -13.06 -13.61
C LEU A 15 -12.99 -12.39 -12.64
N GLY A 16 -13.37 -11.14 -12.90
CA GLY A 16 -14.36 -10.39 -12.12
C GLY A 16 -13.77 -9.57 -10.96
N PHE A 17 -12.45 -9.42 -10.88
CA PHE A 17 -11.82 -8.58 -9.86
C PHE A 17 -11.71 -7.13 -10.34
N GLU A 18 -12.02 -6.17 -9.46
CA GLU A 18 -11.71 -4.77 -9.73
C GLU A 18 -10.24 -4.49 -9.39
N VAL A 19 -9.43 -4.14 -10.40
CA VAL A 19 -7.99 -3.94 -10.24
C VAL A 19 -7.64 -2.46 -10.37
N SER A 20 -7.45 -1.83 -9.22
CA SER A 20 -7.34 -0.37 -9.09
C SER A 20 -5.97 0.13 -8.65
N THR A 21 -5.16 -0.74 -8.05
CA THR A 21 -3.86 -0.42 -7.50
C THR A 21 -2.78 -1.26 -8.16
N LEU A 22 -1.75 -0.63 -8.71
CA LEU A 22 -0.54 -1.32 -9.15
C LEU A 22 0.48 -1.37 -8.01
N VAL A 23 1.19 -2.49 -7.87
CA VAL A 23 2.36 -2.57 -7.01
C VAL A 23 3.58 -2.82 -7.88
N TYR A 24 4.55 -1.90 -7.86
CA TYR A 24 5.76 -2.08 -8.66
C TYR A 24 6.60 -3.23 -8.11
N PRO A 25 7.01 -4.20 -8.96
CA PRO A 25 7.97 -5.23 -8.56
C PRO A 25 9.26 -4.59 -8.04
N TYR A 26 9.76 -5.10 -6.91
CA TYR A 26 10.92 -4.52 -6.20
C TYR A 26 10.79 -3.03 -5.89
N TYR A 27 9.57 -2.50 -5.93
CA TYR A 27 9.24 -1.10 -5.68
C TYR A 27 9.86 -0.10 -6.66
N ALA A 28 10.39 -0.59 -7.78
CA ALA A 28 11.11 0.20 -8.75
C ALA A 28 10.15 0.81 -9.78
N TRP A 29 10.26 2.12 -9.97
CA TRP A 29 9.45 2.87 -10.93
C TRP A 29 10.30 3.91 -11.66
N ASN A 30 9.80 4.34 -12.81
CA ASN A 30 10.26 5.52 -13.54
C ASN A 30 9.06 6.10 -14.31
N ASP A 31 9.24 7.27 -14.94
CA ASP A 31 8.15 7.95 -15.65
C ASP A 31 7.46 7.08 -16.70
N LYS A 32 8.22 6.22 -17.38
CA LYS A 32 7.68 5.32 -18.40
C LYS A 32 6.71 4.29 -17.79
N VAL A 33 7.04 3.74 -16.62
CA VAL A 33 6.16 2.77 -15.93
C VAL A 33 4.93 3.46 -15.35
N VAL A 34 5.08 4.71 -14.87
CA VAL A 34 3.95 5.54 -14.44
C VAL A 34 2.99 5.78 -15.60
N ASP A 35 3.49 6.14 -16.79
CA ASP A 35 2.66 6.34 -17.98
C ASP A 35 1.90 5.05 -18.37
N TYR A 36 2.51 3.87 -18.20
CA TYR A 36 1.82 2.60 -18.42
C TYR A 36 0.72 2.35 -17.39
N SER A 37 0.96 2.71 -16.14
CA SER A 37 -0.02 2.59 -15.04
C SER A 37 -1.25 3.47 -15.32
N ILE A 38 -1.01 4.69 -15.82
CA ILE A 38 -2.06 5.62 -16.25
C ILE A 38 -2.82 5.06 -17.46
N THR A 39 -2.10 4.58 -18.48
CA THR A 39 -2.70 4.01 -19.70
C THR A 39 -3.57 2.80 -19.39
N ALA A 40 -3.15 1.96 -18.44
CA ALA A 40 -3.91 0.80 -17.96
C ALA A 40 -5.06 1.17 -17.01
N ASN A 41 -5.34 2.47 -16.81
CA ASN A 41 -6.42 2.96 -15.96
C ASN A 41 -6.32 2.50 -14.49
N TYR A 42 -5.10 2.36 -13.95
CA TYR A 42 -4.94 2.21 -12.50
C TYR A 42 -5.26 3.54 -11.80
N THR A 43 -5.97 3.46 -10.67
CA THR A 43 -6.25 4.62 -9.83
C THR A 43 -4.98 5.16 -9.18
N CYS A 44 -4.13 4.25 -8.67
CA CYS A 44 -2.90 4.58 -7.97
C CYS A 44 -1.86 3.48 -8.12
N ALA A 45 -0.63 3.75 -7.68
CA ALA A 45 0.42 2.75 -7.60
C ALA A 45 1.27 2.93 -6.35
N ARG A 46 1.75 1.80 -5.84
CA ARG A 46 2.62 1.73 -4.68
C ARG A 46 4.07 1.56 -5.13
N ALA A 47 4.90 2.52 -4.74
CA ALA A 47 6.33 2.53 -4.96
C ALA A 47 7.08 2.57 -3.62
N GLY A 48 8.40 2.40 -3.65
CA GLY A 48 9.23 2.51 -2.47
C GLY A 48 9.51 1.21 -1.74
N TRP A 49 10.81 0.96 -1.59
CA TRP A 49 11.40 0.09 -0.57
C TRP A 49 11.01 0.60 0.83
N THR A 50 11.38 -0.13 1.88
CA THR A 50 11.13 0.09 3.31
C THR A 50 11.58 1.44 3.92
N GLN A 51 11.63 2.52 3.14
CA GLN A 51 11.79 3.87 3.64
C GLN A 51 10.46 4.42 4.12
N ALA A 52 10.36 4.37 5.44
CA ALA A 52 9.59 5.24 6.30
C ALA A 52 8.99 6.51 5.67
N GLY A 53 7.87 6.42 4.97
CA GLY A 53 7.23 7.54 4.30
C GLY A 53 5.81 7.78 4.77
N VAL A 54 5.34 9.00 4.57
CA VAL A 54 3.91 9.35 4.60
C VAL A 54 3.53 9.88 3.24
N TYR A 55 2.30 9.63 2.82
CA TYR A 55 1.72 10.27 1.65
C TYR A 55 1.15 11.64 2.07
N ASN A 56 1.61 12.72 1.45
CA ASN A 56 1.14 14.07 1.71
C ASN A 56 -0.10 14.37 0.85
N LEU A 57 -1.24 14.62 1.48
CA LEU A 57 -2.53 14.88 0.83
C LEU A 57 -2.59 16.22 0.08
N SER A 58 -1.68 17.16 0.35
CA SER A 58 -1.60 18.47 -0.32
C SER A 58 -0.44 18.55 -1.30
N THR A 59 0.07 17.43 -1.77
CA THR A 59 1.01 17.44 -2.88
C THR A 59 0.35 18.04 -4.13
N ASP A 60 1.10 18.89 -4.82
CA ASP A 60 0.73 19.48 -6.11
C ASP A 60 1.14 18.61 -7.31
N ASP A 61 1.92 17.55 -7.06
CA ASP A 61 2.30 16.59 -8.10
C ASP A 61 1.09 15.67 -8.44
N PRO A 62 0.50 15.80 -9.64
CA PRO A 62 -0.63 14.97 -10.05
C PRO A 62 -0.24 13.49 -10.22
N ARG A 63 1.05 13.19 -10.33
CA ARG A 63 1.61 11.83 -10.45
C ARG A 63 1.94 11.22 -9.08
N ALA A 64 1.79 11.96 -7.97
CA ALA A 64 2.15 11.48 -6.65
C ALA A 64 1.43 10.18 -6.23
N ARG A 65 0.18 10.04 -6.66
CA ARG A 65 -0.63 8.83 -6.41
C ARG A 65 -0.09 7.58 -7.10
N TYR A 66 0.85 7.70 -8.04
CA TYR A 66 1.51 6.57 -8.70
C TYR A 66 2.86 6.22 -8.09
N HIS A 67 3.20 6.78 -6.93
CA HIS A 67 4.39 6.35 -6.19
C HIS A 67 4.20 6.41 -4.68
N VAL A 68 3.02 5.98 -4.20
CA VAL A 68 2.70 5.96 -2.77
C VAL A 68 3.67 5.04 -2.03
N THR A 69 4.35 5.58 -1.03
CA THR A 69 5.24 4.82 -0.14
C THR A 69 4.45 4.02 0.88
N ALA A 70 5.00 2.88 1.31
CA ALA A 70 4.33 2.02 2.27
C ALA A 70 5.29 1.37 3.26
N TRP A 71 4.73 1.03 4.42
CA TRP A 71 5.43 0.35 5.50
C TRP A 71 5.11 -1.14 5.45
N GLN A 72 6.16 -1.95 5.31
CA GLN A 72 6.04 -3.39 5.50
C GLN A 72 5.74 -3.67 6.98
N ILE A 73 4.69 -4.45 7.21
CA ILE A 73 4.30 -4.97 8.52
C ILE A 73 4.60 -6.47 8.55
N SER A 74 5.35 -6.88 9.57
CA SER A 74 5.74 -8.27 9.86
C SER A 74 5.59 -8.53 11.37
N SER A 75 6.37 -9.45 11.93
CA SER A 75 6.43 -9.83 13.35
C SER A 75 6.88 -8.73 14.33
N GLN A 76 6.96 -7.46 13.89
CA GLN A 76 7.33 -6.33 14.74
C GLN A 76 6.36 -6.12 15.91
N ASN A 77 6.89 -5.64 17.04
CA ASN A 77 6.12 -5.39 18.25
C ASN A 77 5.19 -4.17 18.12
N MET A 78 4.24 -4.05 19.08
CA MET A 78 3.28 -2.95 19.11
C MET A 78 3.92 -1.57 19.26
N SER A 79 5.06 -1.42 19.95
CA SER A 79 5.75 -0.13 20.03
C SER A 79 6.21 0.36 18.66
N ARG A 80 6.75 -0.55 17.83
CA ARG A 80 7.13 -0.24 16.44
C ARG A 80 5.90 0.06 15.58
N PHE A 81 4.83 -0.73 15.72
CA PHE A 81 3.59 -0.50 14.98
C PHE A 81 2.99 0.87 15.30
N LYS A 82 2.88 1.22 16.59
CA LYS A 82 2.40 2.53 17.05
C LYS A 82 3.24 3.69 16.52
N PHE A 83 4.57 3.53 16.51
CA PHE A 83 5.47 4.52 15.91
C PHE A 83 5.19 4.75 14.43
N ILE A 84 4.93 3.68 13.66
CA ILE A 84 4.64 3.77 12.21
C ILE A 84 3.34 4.53 11.99
N VAL A 85 2.24 4.08 12.61
CA VAL A 85 0.91 4.64 12.36
C VAL A 85 0.74 6.02 12.99
N GLY A 86 1.50 6.35 14.03
CA GLY A 86 1.55 7.69 14.62
C GLY A 86 2.14 8.77 13.70
N LYS A 87 2.68 8.38 12.54
CA LYS A 87 3.07 9.32 11.47
C LYS A 87 1.87 9.75 10.61
N ALA A 88 0.75 9.04 10.66
CA ALA A 88 -0.48 9.48 10.03
C ALA A 88 -1.16 10.55 10.89
N GLY A 89 -1.75 11.55 10.24
CA GLY A 89 -2.42 12.66 10.92
C GLY A 89 -2.31 13.96 10.14
N GLY A 90 -3.22 14.89 10.42
CA GLY A 90 -3.35 16.14 9.69
C GLY A 90 -3.50 15.87 8.20
N ASN A 91 -2.45 16.18 7.44
CA ASN A 91 -2.43 16.06 5.99
C ASN A 91 -1.56 14.91 5.47
N SER A 92 -1.28 13.93 6.32
CA SER A 92 -0.37 12.81 6.04
C SER A 92 -1.04 11.46 6.27
N VAL A 93 -0.88 10.55 5.31
CA VAL A 93 -1.41 9.18 5.33
C VAL A 93 -0.27 8.17 5.40
N VAL A 94 -0.47 7.07 6.12
CA VAL A 94 0.45 5.93 6.17
C VAL A 94 -0.18 4.74 5.44
N CYS A 95 0.52 4.18 4.46
CA CYS A 95 0.12 2.92 3.82
C CYS A 95 0.80 1.74 4.52
N LEU A 96 0.01 0.73 4.91
CA LEU A 96 0.48 -0.49 5.58
C LEU A 96 0.44 -1.67 4.59
N VAL A 97 1.49 -2.48 4.55
CA VAL A 97 1.57 -3.67 3.68
C VAL A 97 1.86 -4.90 4.51
N TYR A 98 0.92 -5.83 4.49
CA TYR A 98 1.07 -7.17 5.04
C TYR A 98 1.36 -8.13 3.89
N HIS A 99 2.52 -8.78 3.90
CA HIS A 99 2.84 -9.78 2.87
C HIS A 99 2.15 -11.12 3.18
N PHE A 100 2.26 -11.57 4.43
CA PHE A 100 1.53 -12.73 4.94
C PHE A 100 0.94 -12.44 6.31
N ILE A 101 -0.30 -12.88 6.52
CA ILE A 101 -0.89 -13.02 7.86
C ILE A 101 -0.89 -14.50 8.16
N SER A 102 0.15 -14.98 8.84
CA SER A 102 0.43 -16.41 9.01
C SER A 102 1.42 -16.66 10.14
N ASP A 103 1.20 -17.75 10.87
CA ASP A 103 2.11 -18.24 11.91
C ASP A 103 3.17 -19.21 11.37
N ILE A 104 3.04 -19.65 10.11
CA ILE A 104 3.89 -20.68 9.48
C ILE A 104 4.71 -20.18 8.27
N GLY A 105 4.68 -18.88 7.99
CA GLY A 105 5.41 -18.27 6.87
C GLY A 105 6.83 -17.79 7.21
N PRO A 106 7.57 -17.22 6.24
CA PRO A 106 8.89 -16.66 6.48
C PRO A 106 8.82 -15.52 7.51
N GLU A 107 9.68 -15.56 8.53
CA GLU A 107 9.65 -14.60 9.65
C GLU A 107 9.76 -13.13 9.20
N THR A 108 10.54 -12.86 8.15
CA THR A 108 10.80 -11.51 7.67
C THR A 108 9.61 -10.88 6.94
N THR A 109 8.65 -11.67 6.47
CA THR A 109 7.49 -11.21 5.68
C THR A 109 6.14 -11.61 6.30
N SER A 110 6.14 -12.40 7.37
CA SER A 110 4.92 -12.86 8.03
C SER A 110 4.58 -12.05 9.26
N THR A 111 3.31 -11.71 9.40
CA THR A 111 2.71 -11.19 10.62
C THR A 111 1.88 -12.32 11.24
N PRO A 112 2.20 -12.77 12.48
CA PRO A 112 1.35 -13.73 13.18
C PRO A 112 -0.10 -13.25 13.28
N LEU A 113 -1.07 -14.18 13.27
CA LEU A 113 -2.49 -13.80 13.28
C LEU A 113 -2.85 -12.99 14.53
N ALA A 114 -2.33 -13.41 15.70
CA ALA A 114 -2.52 -12.70 16.96
C ALA A 114 -2.01 -11.25 16.89
N ASN A 115 -0.82 -11.03 16.31
CA ASN A 115 -0.25 -9.70 16.13
C ASN A 115 -1.12 -8.84 15.19
N PHE A 116 -1.59 -9.42 14.07
CA PHE A 116 -2.47 -8.70 13.14
C PHE A 116 -3.75 -8.24 13.83
N LEU A 117 -4.40 -9.12 14.60
CA LEU A 117 -5.63 -8.78 15.33
C LEU A 117 -5.40 -7.69 16.37
N GLU A 118 -4.29 -7.75 17.13
CA GLU A 118 -3.91 -6.71 18.09
C GLU A 118 -3.69 -5.35 17.40
N GLN A 119 -3.03 -5.34 16.24
CA GLN A 119 -2.80 -4.15 15.44
C GLN A 119 -4.11 -3.54 14.92
N MET A 120 -5.03 -4.35 14.38
CA MET A 120 -6.34 -3.87 13.92
C MET A 120 -7.18 -3.32 15.08
N ALA A 121 -7.16 -3.98 16.24
CA ALA A 121 -7.83 -3.49 17.44
C ALA A 121 -7.27 -2.14 17.90
N TYR A 122 -5.95 -1.97 17.85
CA TYR A 122 -5.32 -0.68 18.16
C TYR A 122 -5.77 0.42 17.20
N LEU A 123 -5.75 0.18 15.87
CA LEU A 123 -6.17 1.17 14.89
C LEU A 123 -7.60 1.66 15.16
N LYS A 124 -8.52 0.72 15.42
CA LYS A 124 -9.91 1.03 15.77
C LYS A 124 -10.03 1.82 17.07
N ASN A 125 -9.40 1.35 18.14
CA ASN A 125 -9.52 1.96 19.47
C ASN A 125 -8.86 3.33 19.58
N ALA A 126 -7.80 3.57 18.80
CA ALA A 126 -7.11 4.86 18.73
C ALA A 126 -7.75 5.84 17.73
N GLY A 127 -8.88 5.48 17.10
CA GLY A 127 -9.65 6.37 16.23
C GLY A 127 -9.04 6.60 14.84
N PHE A 128 -8.20 5.68 14.35
CA PHE A 128 -7.71 5.77 12.98
C PHE A 128 -8.81 5.44 11.98
N THR A 129 -8.87 6.21 10.90
CA THR A 129 -9.62 5.85 9.69
C THR A 129 -8.74 4.95 8.82
N VAL A 130 -9.20 3.74 8.56
CA VAL A 130 -8.52 2.77 7.69
C VAL A 130 -9.38 2.58 6.45
N ILE A 131 -8.80 2.83 5.28
CA ILE A 131 -9.46 2.66 3.99
C ILE A 131 -8.55 1.88 3.03
N PRO A 132 -9.12 1.22 2.01
CA PRO A 132 -8.35 0.74 0.88
C PRO A 132 -7.58 1.90 0.22
N LEU A 133 -6.33 1.67 -0.16
CA LEU A 133 -5.51 2.68 -0.85
C LEU A 133 -6.18 3.35 -2.07
N PRO A 134 -6.85 2.63 -2.99
CA PRO A 134 -7.46 3.29 -4.15
C PRO A 134 -8.58 4.25 -3.77
N ASP A 135 -9.28 4.00 -2.66
CA ASP A 135 -10.39 4.85 -2.20
C ASP A 135 -9.91 6.20 -1.66
N LEU A 136 -8.61 6.33 -1.34
CA LEU A 136 -7.99 7.61 -1.04
C LEU A 136 -8.09 8.60 -2.21
N PHE A 137 -8.17 8.09 -3.45
CA PHE A 137 -8.11 8.88 -4.68
C PHE A 137 -9.42 8.88 -5.48
N ARG A 138 -10.49 8.29 -4.94
CA ARG A 138 -11.82 8.18 -5.58
C ARG A 138 -12.87 9.08 -4.95
N GLN A 139 -12.46 9.96 -4.04
CA GLN A 139 -13.33 10.87 -3.31
C GLN A 139 -13.87 12.00 -4.19
#